data_AF-A0A382JQ44-F1
#
_entry.id   AF-A0A382JQ44-F1
#
_cell.length_a   1.000
_cell.length_b   1.000
_cell.length_c   1.000
_cell.angle_alpha   90.00
_cell.angle_beta   90.00
_cell.angle_gamma   90.00
#
_symmetry.space_group_name_H-M   'P 1'
#
loop_
_entity.id
_entity.type
_entity.pdbx_description
1 polymer ?
#
loop_
_entity_poly.entity_id
_entity_poly.type
_entity_poly.pdbx_seq_one_letter_code
_entity_poly.pdbx_strand_id
1 'polypeptide(L)' 'MDRTVDLRSDTITKPTDAMWDAMHHADVGDDVYGEDPTV' A
#
# COMPACT_ATOMS: atom_id res chain seq x y z
N MET A 1 16.58 2.86 -15.41
CA MET A 1 15.67 3.54 -14.49
C MET A 1 15.78 5.02 -14.79
N ASP A 2 14.83 5.58 -15.52
CA ASP A 2 14.77 7.03 -15.70
C ASP A 2 14.42 7.66 -14.35
N ARG A 3 15.24 8.59 -13.87
CA ARG A 3 15.02 9.27 -12.59
C ARG A 3 14.15 10.50 -12.86
N THR A 4 12.85 10.28 -12.93
CA THR A 4 11.87 11.36 -13.08
C THR A 4 11.77 12.14 -11.76
N VAL A 5 12.05 13.45 -11.81
CA VAL A 5 11.75 14.38 -10.70
C VAL A 5 10.39 14.99 -10.98
N ASP A 6 9.38 14.51 -10.26
CA ASP A 6 7.99 14.93 -10.44
C ASP A 6 7.50 15.68 -9.20
N LEU A 7 7.21 16.98 -9.37
CA LEU A 7 6.85 17.92 -8.29
C LEU A 7 5.38 18.35 -8.34
N ARG A 8 4.55 17.65 -9.13
CA ARG A 8 3.15 18.05 -9.34
C ARG A 8 2.30 17.87 -8.08
N SER A 9 2.51 16.78 -7.36
CA SER A 9 1.78 16.42 -6.13
C SER A 9 2.50 15.27 -5.43
N ASP A 10 2.27 15.11 -4.13
CA ASP A 10 2.64 13.94 -3.33
C ASP A 10 1.83 12.67 -3.67
N THR A 11 0.61 12.81 -4.19
CA THR A 11 -0.26 11.67 -4.56
C THR A 11 0.32 10.73 -5.62
N ILE A 12 1.38 11.13 -6.32
CA ILE A 12 2.07 10.31 -7.33
C ILE A 12 3.05 9.29 -6.73
N THR A 13 3.31 9.35 -5.41
CA THR A 13 4.22 8.41 -4.76
C THR A 13 3.76 6.98 -4.99
N LYS A 14 4.72 6.09 -5.25
CA LYS A 14 4.46 4.65 -5.40
C LYS A 14 4.84 3.92 -4.12
N PRO A 15 4.17 2.81 -3.78
CA PRO A 15 4.59 1.96 -2.68
C PRO A 15 6.05 1.52 -2.80
N THR A 16 6.76 1.48 -1.68
CA THR A 16 8.11 0.89 -1.60
C THR A 16 8.02 -0.63 -1.61
N ASP A 17 9.15 -1.31 -1.86
CA ASP A 17 9.19 -2.78 -1.81
C ASP A 17 8.77 -3.33 -0.44
N ALA A 18 9.14 -2.65 0.66
CA ALA A 18 8.71 -3.03 2.00
C ALA A 18 7.20 -2.86 2.22
N MET A 19 6.60 -1.81 1.63
CA MET A 19 5.15 -1.63 1.67
C MET A 19 4.45 -2.72 0.86
N TRP A 20 4.98 -3.07 -0.31
CA TRP A 20 4.49 -4.18 -1.12
C TRP A 20 4.56 -5.52 -0.38
N ASP A 21 5.68 -5.81 0.27
CA ASP A 21 5.86 -7.04 1.05
C ASP A 21 4.88 -7.14 2.21
N ALA A 22 4.68 -6.05 2.95
CA ALA A 22 3.68 -5.99 4.02
C ALA A 22 2.26 -6.21 3.49
N MET A 23 1.89 -5.57 2.37
CA MET A 23 0.57 -5.76 1.75
C MET A 23 0.37 -7.20 1.25
N HIS A 24 1.40 -7.83 0.72
CA HIS A 24 1.32 -9.18 0.17
C HIS A 24 1.14 -10.25 1.26
N HIS A 25 1.67 -10.01 2.45
CA HIS A 25 1.62 -10.95 3.57
C HIS A 25 0.59 -10.59 4.65
N ALA A 26 -0.17 -9.51 4.45
CA ALA A 26 -1.22 -9.11 5.39
C ALA A 26 -2.34 -10.16 5.43
N ASP A 27 -2.73 -10.55 6.65
CA ASP A 27 -3.96 -11.30 6.87
C ASP A 27 -5.16 -10.37 6.57
N VAL A 28 -6.12 -10.85 5.78
CA VAL A 28 -7.29 -10.09 5.35
C VAL A 28 -8.57 -10.80 5.74
N GLY A 29 -9.65 -10.04 5.91
CA GLY A 29 -11.00 -10.56 6.14
C GLY A 29 -12.09 -9.63 5.61
N ASP A 30 -13.34 -9.97 5.87
CA ASP A 30 -14.47 -9.12 5.51
C ASP A 30 -14.64 -7.97 6.53
N ASP A 31 -14.40 -6.75 6.09
CA ASP A 31 -14.53 -5.53 6.91
C ASP A 31 -15.97 -5.30 7.43
N VAL A 32 -16.98 -5.61 6.62
CA VAL A 32 -18.40 -5.36 6.98
C VAL A 32 -18.85 -6.33 8.06
N TYR A 33 -18.36 -7.57 8.02
CA TYR A 33 -18.66 -8.59 9.03
C TYR A 33 -17.66 -8.61 10.19
N GLY A 34 -16.63 -7.76 10.18
CA GLY A 34 -15.64 -7.65 11.26
C GLY A 34 -14.67 -8.84 11.31
N GLU A 35 -14.40 -9.46 10.16
CA GLU A 35 -13.51 -10.60 10.04
C GLU A 35 -12.08 -10.19 9.64
N ASP A 36 -11.87 -8.92 9.24
CA ASP A 36 -10.52 -8.40 9.07
C ASP A 36 -9.85 -8.24 10.45
N PRO A 37 -8.68 -8.84 10.68
CA PRO A 37 -8.06 -8.90 12.01
C PRO A 37 -7.60 -7.54 12.55
N THR A 38 -7.63 -6.48 11.73
CA THR A 38 -7.20 -5.13 12.10
C THR A 38 -8.34 -4.17 12.39
N VAL A 39 -9.60 -4.63 12.34
CA VAL A 39 -10.83 -3.82 12.45
C VAL A 39 -11.63 -4.16 13.70
#